data_AF-A0A958W4P8-F1
#
_entry.id   AF-A0A958W4P8-F1
#
_cell.length_a   1.000
_cell.length_b   1.000
_cell.length_c   1.000
_cell.angle_alpha   90.00
_cell.angle_beta   90.00
_cell.angle_gamma   90.00
#
_symmetry.space_group_name_H-M   'P 1'
#
loop_
_entity.id
_entity.type
_entity.pdbx_description
1 polymer ?
#
loop_
_entity_poly.entity_id
_entity_poly.type
_entity_poly.pdbx_seq_one_letter_code
_entity_poly.pdbx_strand_id
1 'polypeptide(L)' 'MNILRSWREQKAMLRQRFTNLTDDDFKFEIGEKDTMLEKLSAKLNKTRAELDILFAELQKY' A
#
# COMPACT_ATOMS: atom_id res chain seq x y z
N MET A 1 15.69 -8.99 8.05
CA MET A 1 14.80 -8.05 7.33
C MET A 1 14.48 -6.92 8.28
N ASN A 2 15.03 -5.72 8.05
CA ASN A 2 14.72 -4.55 8.88
C ASN A 2 13.39 -3.97 8.40
N ILE A 3 12.29 -4.33 9.06
CA ILE A 3 11.02 -3.61 8.89
C ILE A 3 11.21 -2.28 9.62
N LEU A 4 11.77 -1.29 8.93
CA LEU A 4 12.07 0.02 9.52
C LEU A 4 10.80 0.83 9.77
N ARG A 5 9.73 0.60 8.98
CA ARG A 5 8.48 1.35 9.08
C ARG A 5 7.25 0.46 9.14
N SER A 6 6.33 0.87 10.01
CA SER A 6 5.09 0.17 10.25
C SER A 6 4.13 0.29 9.06
N TRP A 7 3.22 -0.68 8.91
CA TRP A 7 2.11 -0.60 7.95
C TRP A 7 1.31 0.69 8.10
N ARG A 8 1.19 1.22 9.33
CA ARG A 8 0.48 2.46 9.62
C ARG A 8 1.15 3.67 8.98
N GLU A 9 2.47 3.72 8.97
CA GLU A 9 3.25 4.79 8.32
C GLU A 9 3.20 4.67 6.79
N GLN A 10 3.32 3.45 6.26
CA GLN A 10 3.20 3.21 4.82
C GLN A 10 1.84 3.69 4.29
N LYS A 11 0.75 3.40 5.01
CA LYS A 11 -0.60 3.91 4.69
C LYS A 11 -0.68 5.43 4.71
N ALA A 12 -0.07 6.08 5.70
CA ALA A 12 -0.07 7.53 5.80
C ALA A 12 0.64 8.18 4.60
N MET A 13 1.79 7.63 4.18
CA MET A 13 2.51 8.12 3.01
C MET A 13 1.76 7.86 1.71
N LEU A 14 1.13 6.69 1.57
CA LEU A 14 0.31 6.37 0.40
C LEU A 14 -0.84 7.37 0.26
N ARG A 15 -1.52 7.72 1.34
CA ARG A 15 -2.56 8.76 1.31
C ARG A 15 -2.02 10.16 0.98
N GLN A 16 -0.81 10.49 1.46
CA GLN A 16 -0.17 11.75 1.10
C GLN A 16 0.19 11.81 -0.39
N ARG A 17 0.60 10.68 -0.98
CA ARG A 17 1.01 10.61 -2.40
C ARG A 17 -0.18 10.43 -3.35
N PHE A 18 -1.26 9.81 -2.87
CA PHE A 18 -2.43 9.43 -3.66
C PHE A 18 -3.70 9.92 -2.94
N THR A 19 -4.23 11.06 -3.39
CA THR A 19 -5.45 11.67 -2.83
C THR A 19 -6.71 10.85 -3.06
N ASN A 20 -6.67 9.88 -3.98
CA ASN A 20 -7.75 8.93 -4.24
C ASN A 20 -7.79 7.77 -3.25
N LEU A 21 -6.73 7.55 -2.44
CA LEU A 21 -6.72 6.51 -1.42
C LEU A 21 -7.36 6.99 -0.12
N THR A 22 -8.23 6.17 0.43
CA THR A 22 -8.88 6.40 1.73
C THR A 22 -8.51 5.27 2.69
N ASP A 23 -8.80 5.43 3.98
CA ASP A 23 -8.57 4.37 4.97
C ASP A 23 -9.32 3.08 4.64
N ASP A 24 -10.41 3.15 3.87
CA ASP A 24 -11.20 2.00 3.47
C ASP A 24 -10.46 1.08 2.49
N ASP A 25 -9.63 1.64 1.61
CA ASP A 25 -8.80 0.87 0.68
C ASP A 25 -7.76 0.01 1.38
N PHE A 26 -7.49 0.30 2.66
CA PHE A 26 -6.53 -0.45 3.48
C PHE A 26 -7.20 -1.31 4.55
N LYS A 27 -8.53 -1.41 4.55
CA LYS A 27 -9.25 -2.35 5.42
C LYS A 27 -9.32 -3.71 4.72
N PHE A 28 -8.89 -4.73 5.44
CA PHE A 28 -8.94 -6.11 5.00
C PHE A 28 -8.98 -7.02 6.20
N GLU A 29 -9.66 -8.16 6.07
CA GLU A 29 -9.62 -9.18 7.10
C GLU A 29 -8.26 -9.90 7.10
N ILE A 30 -7.94 -10.54 8.22
CA ILE A 30 -6.71 -11.31 8.36
C ILE A 30 -6.76 -12.45 7.33
N GLY A 31 -5.85 -12.44 6.36
CA GLY A 31 -5.82 -13.39 5.25
C GLY A 31 -6.22 -12.79 3.89
N GLU A 32 -6.86 -11.62 3.86
CA GLU A 32 -7.30 -10.96 2.62
C GLU A 32 -6.31 -9.89 2.11
N LYS A 33 -5.06 -9.96 2.55
CA LYS A 33 -4.04 -8.98 2.18
C LYS A 33 -3.84 -8.93 0.66
N ASP A 34 -3.78 -10.08 -0.01
CA ASP A 34 -3.62 -10.15 -1.47
C ASP A 34 -4.79 -9.48 -2.19
N THR A 35 -6.03 -9.78 -1.78
CA THR A 35 -7.25 -9.17 -2.32
C THR A 35 -7.26 -7.65 -2.15
N MET A 36 -6.88 -7.15 -0.96
CA MET A 36 -6.76 -5.71 -0.72
C MET A 36 -5.72 -5.09 -1.63
N LEU A 37 -4.56 -5.72 -1.74
CA LEU A 37 -3.52 -5.25 -2.64
C LEU A 37 -4.08 -5.21 -4.07
N GLU A 38 -4.89 -6.19 -4.52
CA GLU A 38 -5.38 -6.26 -5.91
C GLU A 38 -6.31 -5.09 -6.22
N LYS A 39 -7.20 -4.78 -5.28
CA LYS A 39 -8.05 -3.58 -5.31
C LYS A 39 -7.20 -2.31 -5.35
N LEU A 40 -6.12 -2.27 -4.57
CA LEU A 40 -5.19 -1.14 -4.55
C LEU A 40 -4.50 -0.96 -5.92
N SER A 41 -4.06 -2.04 -6.58
CA SER A 41 -3.48 -1.97 -7.95
C SER A 41 -4.48 -1.41 -8.94
N ALA A 42 -5.71 -1.92 -8.92
CA ALA A 42 -6.76 -1.49 -9.82
C ALA A 42 -7.09 0.01 -9.61
N LYS A 43 -7.21 0.43 -8.34
CA LYS A 43 -7.54 1.82 -7.98
C LYS A 43 -6.44 2.82 -8.32
N LEU A 44 -5.18 2.40 -8.19
CA LEU A 44 -4.01 3.20 -8.56
C LEU A 44 -3.65 3.10 -10.05
N ASN A 45 -4.37 2.25 -10.81
CA ASN A 45 -4.04 1.90 -12.19
C ASN A 45 -2.58 1.47 -12.35
N LYS A 46 -2.11 0.59 -11.45
CA LYS A 46 -0.73 0.10 -11.37
C LYS A 46 -0.69 -1.41 -11.36
N THR A 47 0.38 -1.96 -11.94
CA THR A 47 0.67 -3.39 -11.86
C THR A 47 1.13 -3.79 -10.46
N ARG A 48 1.12 -5.10 -10.17
CA ARG A 48 1.68 -5.65 -8.92
C ARG A 48 3.13 -5.25 -8.70
N ALA A 49 3.95 -5.35 -9.75
CA ALA A 49 5.36 -4.98 -9.70
C ALA A 49 5.56 -3.50 -9.35
N GLU A 50 4.77 -2.60 -9.92
CA GLU A 50 4.82 -1.18 -9.57
C GLU A 50 4.39 -0.93 -8.12
N LEU A 51 3.40 -1.67 -7.62
CA LEU A 51 2.99 -1.60 -6.22
C LEU A 51 4.09 -2.09 -5.28
N ASP A 52 4.77 -3.18 -5.60
CA ASP A 52 5.90 -3.68 -4.82
C ASP A 52 7.06 -2.68 -4.79
N ILE A 53 7.39 -2.08 -5.94
CA ILE A 53 8.41 -1.01 -6.03
C ILE A 53 7.99 0.17 -5.16
N LEU A 54 6.72 0.59 -5.23
CA LEU A 54 6.19 1.67 -4.40
C LEU A 54 6.36 1.35 -2.92
N PHE A 55 5.96 0.16 -2.45
CA PHE A 55 6.16 -0.23 -1.05
C PHE A 55 7.64 -0.28 -0.66
N ALA A 56 8.51 -0.74 -1.56
CA ALA A 56 9.96 -0.76 -1.34
C ALA A 56 10.54 0.66 -1.24
N GLU A 57 10.06 1.61 -2.04
CA GLU A 57 10.42 3.03 -1.95
C GLU A 57 10.01 3.61 -0.59
N LEU A 58 8.81 3.29 -0.11
CA LEU A 58 8.33 3.76 1.19
C LEU A 58 9.18 3.26 2.35
N GLN A 59 9.92 2.15 2.20
CA GLN A 59 10.84 1.62 3.22
C GLN A 59 12.23 2.26 3.22
N LYS A 60 12.64 2.94 2.14
CA LYS A 60 13.98 3.52 2.00
C LYS A 60 14.15 4.92 2.60
N TYR A 61 13.04 5.59 2.92
CA TYR A 61 13.01 6.92 3.55
C TYR A 61 12.87 6.83 5.06
#